data_AF-A0A1Q6KIP4-F1
#
_entry.id   AF-A0A1Q6KIP4-F1
#
_cell.length_a   1.000
_cell.length_b   1.000
_cell.length_c   1.000
_cell.angle_alpha   90.00
_cell.angle_beta   90.00
_cell.angle_gamma   90.00
#
_symmetry.space_group_name_H-M   'P 1'
#
loop_
_entity.id
_entity.type
_entity.pdbx_description
1 polymer ?
#
loop_
_entity_poly.entity_id
_entity_poly.type
_entity_poly.pdbx_seq_one_letter_code
_entity_poly.pdbx_strand_id
1 'polypeptide(L)'
;MITRLKLFEMHGKKAISSVQGGKMKLLLHTCCAPCSVYCIKSLRKENIEPSVYWFNPNIHPYMEYKARRDTLKEYTKSIRNKCNF
;
A
#
# COMPACT_ATOMS: atom_id res chain seq x y z
N MET A 1 -20.92 31.25 28.53
CA MET A 1 -20.50 31.86 27.24
C MET A 1 -19.26 31.12 26.76
N ILE A 2 -19.36 30.42 25.61
CA ILE A 2 -18.30 30.12 24.62
C ILE A 2 -17.08 29.32 25.19
N THR A 3 -16.79 28.07 24.79
CA THR A 3 -16.52 27.61 23.42
C THR A 3 -16.65 26.08 23.31
N ARG A 4 -17.76 25.65 22.68
CA ARG A 4 -17.83 24.62 21.64
C ARG A 4 -16.58 23.74 21.47
N LEU A 5 -16.64 22.52 22.01
CA LEU A 5 -15.89 21.36 21.52
C LEU A 5 -15.94 21.37 19.98
N LYS A 6 -14.81 21.70 19.34
CA LYS A 6 -14.64 21.47 17.91
C LYS A 6 -14.60 19.96 17.72
N LEU A 7 -15.73 19.40 17.25
CA LEU A 7 -15.71 18.23 16.38
C LEU A 7 -14.59 18.48 15.37
N PHE A 8 -13.53 17.68 15.46
CA PHE A 8 -12.45 17.71 14.47
C PHE A 8 -13.04 17.12 13.18
N GLU A 9 -13.51 18.00 12.31
CA GLU A 9 -13.84 17.65 10.93
C GLU A 9 -12.58 17.09 10.26
N MET A 10 -12.58 15.79 10.01
CA MET A 10 -11.58 15.03 9.27
C MET A 10 -11.67 15.32 7.76
N HIS A 11 -11.67 16.59 7.37
CA HIS A 11 -11.55 17.00 5.97
C HIS A 11 -10.07 16.98 5.55
N GLY A 12 -9.64 15.85 4.97
CA GLY A 12 -8.60 15.83 3.94
C GLY A 12 -7.13 15.90 4.36
N LYS A 13 -6.79 15.87 5.65
CA LYS A 13 -5.38 15.80 6.10
C LYS A 13 -4.95 14.35 6.28
N LYS A 14 -4.32 13.75 5.26
CA LYS A 14 -3.63 12.45 5.44
C LYS A 14 -2.41 12.66 6.32
N ALA A 15 -2.31 11.85 7.37
CA ALA A 15 -1.16 11.79 8.26
C ALA A 15 0.09 11.34 7.49
N ILE A 16 0.91 12.31 7.11
CA ILE A 16 2.36 12.15 6.88
C ILE A 16 3.02 13.46 7.35
N SER A 17 2.72 13.85 8.59
CA SER A 17 3.49 14.87 9.27
C SER A 17 4.80 14.25 9.75
N SER A 18 5.91 14.91 9.40
CA SER A 18 7.28 14.78 9.95
C SER A 18 8.11 13.54 9.60
N VAL A 19 8.48 13.36 8.32
CA VAL A 19 9.79 12.74 8.01
C VAL A 19 10.62 13.73 7.20
N GLN A 20 11.41 14.54 7.90
CA GLN A 20 12.39 15.43 7.30
C GLN A 20 13.51 14.61 6.63
N GLY A 21 13.81 14.93 5.36
CA GLY A 21 15.15 14.79 4.76
C GLY A 21 15.58 13.41 4.24
N GLY A 22 14.79 12.35 4.41
CA GLY A 22 15.11 11.00 3.92
C GLY A 22 14.19 10.54 2.80
N LYS A 23 14.72 9.81 1.82
CA LYS A 23 13.91 9.09 0.82
C LYS A 23 12.99 8.10 1.58
N MET A 24 11.70 8.39 1.66
CA MET A 24 10.72 7.58 2.40
C MET A 24 10.72 6.14 1.87
N LYS A 25 11.08 5.18 2.73
CA LYS A 25 11.01 3.74 2.42
C LYS A 25 9.70 3.20 2.98
N LEU A 26 8.71 2.99 2.12
CA LEU A 26 7.42 2.40 2.50
C LEU A 26 7.39 0.93 2.08
N LEU A 27 6.94 0.05 2.98
CA LEU A 27 6.67 -1.36 2.69
C LEU A 27 5.16 -1.56 2.63
N LEU A 28 4.66 -2.10 1.52
CA LEU A 28 3.25 -2.40 1.29
C LEU A 28 3.04 -3.91 1.34
N HIS A 29 2.43 -4.40 2.41
CA HIS A 29 2.01 -5.80 2.51
C HIS A 29 0.78 -6.05 1.65
N THR A 30 0.81 -7.12 0.86
CA THR A 30 -0.22 -7.44 -0.12
C THR A 30 -0.49 -8.94 -0.15
N CYS A 31 -1.75 -9.31 -0.33
CA CYS A 31 -2.22 -10.69 -0.46
C CYS A 31 -2.91 -10.98 -1.80
N CYS A 32 -3.01 -9.98 -2.69
CA CYS A 32 -3.48 -10.15 -4.06
C CYS A 32 -3.04 -8.99 -4.97
N ALA A 33 -2.94 -9.20 -6.29
CA ALA A 33 -2.64 -8.15 -7.26
C ALA A 33 -3.66 -6.98 -7.23
N PRO A 34 -4.99 -7.21 -7.34
CA PRO A 34 -5.96 -6.12 -7.37
C PRO A 34 -5.98 -5.30 -6.06
N CYS A 35 -5.69 -5.92 -4.92
CA CYS A 35 -5.55 -5.28 -3.61
C CYS A 35 -4.50 -4.15 -3.62
N SER A 36 -3.45 -4.31 -4.42
CA SER A 36 -2.29 -3.40 -4.45
C SER A 36 -2.44 -2.25 -5.45
N VAL A 37 -3.32 -2.36 -6.46
CA VAL A 37 -3.39 -1.42 -7.58
C VAL A 37 -3.73 -0.02 -7.12
N TYR A 38 -4.81 0.11 -6.35
CA TYR A 38 -5.27 1.42 -5.87
C TYR A 38 -4.29 2.03 -4.87
N CYS A 39 -3.73 1.21 -3.96
CA CYS A 39 -2.77 1.65 -2.96
C CYS A 39 -1.50 2.20 -3.61
N ILE A 40 -0.90 1.45 -4.55
CA ILE A 40 0.31 1.89 -5.27
C ILE A 40 0.03 3.14 -6.08
N LYS A 41 -1.10 3.21 -6.79
CA LYS A 41 -1.49 4.42 -7.55
C LYS A 41 -1.64 5.64 -6.64
N SER A 42 -2.26 5.48 -5.48
CA SER A 42 -2.47 6.57 -4.52
C SER A 42 -1.15 7.04 -3.91
N LEU A 43 -0.27 6.10 -3.52
CA LEU A 43 1.05 6.42 -2.97
C LEU A 43 1.95 7.11 -3.99
N ARG A 44 1.93 6.65 -5.25
CA ARG A 44 2.69 7.30 -6.33
C ARG A 44 2.20 8.72 -6.64
N LYS A 45 0.90 9.01 -6.50
CA LYS A 45 0.38 10.40 -6.58
C LYS A 45 0.95 11.30 -5.50
N GLU A 46 1.31 10.72 -4.36
CA GLU A 46 1.96 11.42 -3.24
C GLU A 46 3.50 11.39 -3.34
N ASN A 47 4.06 10.98 -4.49
CA ASN A 47 5.50 10.80 -4.75
C ASN A 47 6.19 9.79 -3.82
N ILE A 48 5.45 8.80 -3.32
CA ILE A 48 5.96 7.70 -2.49
C ILE A 48 6.01 6.43 -3.32
N GLU A 49 7.19 5.80 -3.43
CA GLU A 49 7.36 4.52 -4.12
C GLU A 49 7.40 3.35 -3.09
N PRO A 50 6.33 2.57 -2.96
CA PRO A 50 6.26 1.49 -1.98
C PRO A 50 6.95 0.21 -2.49
N SER A 51 7.76 -0.41 -1.65
CA SER A 51 8.22 -1.79 -1.87
C SER A 51 7.11 -2.76 -1.50
N VAL A 52 6.75 -3.68 -2.39
CA VAL A 52 5.68 -4.66 -2.16
C VAL A 52 6.23 -5.88 -1.42
N TYR A 53 5.47 -6.36 -0.44
CA TYR A 53 5.73 -7.62 0.24
C TYR A 53 4.52 -8.54 0.08
N TRP A 54 4.77 -9.75 -0.40
CA TRP A 54 3.75 -10.79 -0.54
C TRP A 54 3.81 -11.76 0.64
N PHE A 55 2.71 -11.92 1.36
CA PHE A 55 2.60 -12.99 2.34
C PHE A 55 1.14 -13.21 2.74
N ASN A 56 0.62 -14.43 2.59
CA ASN A 56 -0.62 -14.84 3.24
C ASN A 56 -0.67 -16.38 3.31
N PRO A 57 -0.35 -16.99 4.48
CA PRO A 57 -0.34 -18.45 4.61
C PRO A 57 -1.74 -19.06 4.61
N ASN A 58 -2.79 -18.26 4.78
CA ASN A 58 -4.17 -18.74 4.91
C ASN A 58 -4.88 -18.92 3.55
N ILE A 59 -4.19 -18.73 2.43
CA ILE A 59 -4.80 -18.92 1.09
C ILE A 59 -4.80 -20.41 0.75
N HIS A 60 -5.99 -20.98 0.69
CA HIS A 60 -6.23 -22.35 0.26
C HIS A 60 -7.29 -22.37 -0.85
N PRO A 61 -7.24 -23.35 -1.77
CA PRO A 61 -6.20 -24.38 -1.93
C PRO A 61 -4.88 -23.82 -2.51
N TYR A 62 -3.81 -24.63 -2.54
CA TYR A 62 -2.49 -24.21 -3.04
C TYR A 62 -2.53 -23.59 -4.45
N MET A 63 -3.43 -24.06 -5.32
CA MET A 63 -3.61 -23.51 -6.65
C MET A 63 -3.99 -22.02 -6.63
N GLU A 64 -4.86 -21.61 -5.70
CA GLU A 64 -5.25 -20.21 -5.51
C GLU A 64 -4.07 -19.39 -4.94
N TYR A 65 -3.33 -19.94 -3.97
CA TYR A 65 -2.12 -19.30 -3.44
C TYR A 65 -1.12 -18.98 -4.58
N LYS A 66 -0.85 -19.99 -5.42
CA LYS A 66 0.06 -19.87 -6.55
C LYS A 66 -0.47 -18.85 -7.57
N ALA A 67 -1.74 -18.95 -7.95
CA ALA A 67 -2.36 -18.04 -8.92
C ALA A 67 -2.28 -16.58 -8.46
N ARG A 68 -2.61 -16.27 -7.20
CA ARG A 68 -2.55 -14.90 -6.71
C ARG A 68 -1.14 -14.36 -6.58
N ARG A 69 -0.19 -15.19 -6.12
CA ARG A 69 1.24 -14.82 -6.04
C ARG A 69 1.79 -14.51 -7.42
N ASP A 70 1.56 -15.40 -8.39
CA ASP A 70 2.08 -15.28 -9.74
C ASP A 70 1.45 -14.08 -10.47
N THR A 71 0.16 -13.81 -10.23
CA THR A 71 -0.53 -12.60 -10.73
C THR A 71 0.09 -11.34 -10.15
N LEU A 72 0.38 -11.30 -8.84
CA LEU A 72 1.04 -10.14 -8.23
C LEU A 72 2.45 -9.95 -8.79
N LYS A 73 3.21 -11.04 -8.99
CA LYS A 73 4.55 -11.01 -9.59
C LYS A 73 4.56 -10.42 -11.00
N GLU A 74 3.60 -10.81 -11.83
CA GLU A 74 3.48 -10.23 -13.17
C GLU A 74 3.06 -8.75 -13.10
N TYR A 75 2.13 -8.42 -12.21
CA TYR A 75 1.71 -7.04 -11.99
C TYR A 75 2.87 -6.14 -11.55
N THR A 76 3.65 -6.54 -10.53
CA THR A 76 4.79 -5.74 -10.03
C THR A 76 5.87 -5.55 -11.09
N LYS A 77 6.10 -6.56 -11.94
CA LYS A 77 7.00 -6.48 -13.10
C LYS A 77 6.50 -5.47 -14.13
N SER A 78 5.20 -5.47 -14.44
CA SER A 78 4.60 -4.54 -15.43
C SER A 78 4.75 -3.07 -15.02
N ILE A 79 4.69 -2.77 -13.71
CA ILE A 79 4.81 -1.41 -13.17
C ILE A 79 6.22 -1.05 -12.69
N ARG A 80 7.22 -1.91 -12.96
CA ARG A 80 8.62 -1.79 -12.52
C ARG A 80 8.77 -1.48 -11.03
N ASN A 81 7.96 -2.12 -10.19
CA ASN A 81 7.99 -1.89 -8.74
C ASN A 81 8.87 -2.91 -8.02
N LYS A 82 9.50 -2.51 -6.91
CA LYS A 82 10.24 -3.42 -6.03
C LYS A 82 9.27 -4.36 -5.32
N CYS A 83 9.57 -5.65 -5.31
CA CYS A 83 8.75 -6.65 -4.63
C CYS A 83 9.62 -7.73 -3.97
N ASN A 84 9.18 -8.22 -2.82
CA ASN A 84 9.68 -9.42 -2.15
C ASN A 84 8.53 -10.44 -2.04
N PHE A 85 8.83 -11.71 -2.37
CA PHE A 85 7.90 -12.84 -2.36
C PHE A 85 8.34 -13.93 -1.38
#